data_AF-W7XIR9-F1
#
_entry.id   AF-W7XIR9-F1
#
_cell.length_a   1.000
_cell.length_b   1.000
_cell.length_c   1.000
_cell.angle_alpha   90.00
_cell.angle_beta   90.00
_cell.angle_gamma   90.00
#
_symmetry.space_group_name_H-M   'P 1'
#
loop_
_entity.id
_entity.type
_entity.pdbx_description
1 polymer ?
#
loop_
_entity_poly.entity_id
_entity_poly.type
_entity_poly.pdbx_seq_one_letter_code
_entity_poly.pdbx_strand_id
1 'polypeptide(L)'
;WNNLGADGAKNIGLSLEKCQNITSLNLNLERNELGADGAKNIGMRLEKCQNITSLNLNLQKNNLGVYGAKNIGMSLEKCQNITSLNLNLDWNELGVDGANNIGMSLEKCQNITSLNLNLQENNLGADGAKNIGMRLEKCQNITSLNLNLEQREFTIGAFLDQQAKKMSHYILYLKKSLIFKQD
;
A
#
# COMPACT_ATOMS: atom_id res chain seq x y z
N TRP A 1 -6.88 15.24 -12.74
CA TRP A 1 -8.12 14.73 -12.11
C TRP A 1 -9.14 14.60 -13.22
N ASN A 2 -9.58 13.37 -13.53
CA ASN A 2 -10.53 13.11 -14.62
C ASN A 2 -11.85 12.49 -14.13
N ASN A 3 -12.04 12.35 -12.81
CA ASN A 3 -13.22 11.77 -12.17
C ASN A 3 -13.74 10.48 -12.83
N LEU A 4 -12.83 9.52 -13.09
CA LEU A 4 -13.19 8.27 -13.77
C LEU A 4 -14.09 7.38 -12.91
N GLY A 5 -13.86 7.36 -11.59
CA GLY A 5 -14.50 6.44 -10.67
C GLY A 5 -14.22 4.97 -10.98
N ALA A 6 -14.92 4.09 -10.25
CA ALA A 6 -14.79 2.65 -10.45
C ALA A 6 -15.20 2.19 -11.87
N ASP A 7 -16.21 2.82 -12.47
CA ASP A 7 -16.69 2.48 -13.82
C ASP A 7 -15.69 2.87 -14.92
N GLY A 8 -15.04 4.03 -14.79
CA GLY A 8 -13.97 4.41 -15.70
C GLY A 8 -12.77 3.45 -15.59
N ALA A 9 -12.39 3.04 -14.38
CA ALA A 9 -11.38 1.99 -14.17
C ALA A 9 -11.78 0.66 -14.80
N LYS A 10 -13.06 0.26 -14.68
CA LYS A 10 -13.59 -0.94 -15.34
C LYS A 10 -13.44 -0.87 -16.85
N ASN A 11 -13.81 0.25 -17.47
CA ASN A 11 -13.70 0.41 -18.93
C ASN A 11 -12.23 0.40 -19.39
N ILE A 12 -11.33 1.04 -18.64
CA ILE A 12 -9.89 0.97 -18.91
C ILE A 12 -9.39 -0.47 -18.82
N GLY A 13 -9.75 -1.19 -17.76
CA GLY A 13 -9.39 -2.59 -17.59
C GLY A 13 -9.88 -3.48 -18.74
N LEU A 14 -11.11 -3.29 -19.20
CA LEU A 14 -11.65 -4.01 -20.36
C LEU A 14 -10.88 -3.71 -21.65
N SER A 15 -10.38 -2.49 -21.83
CA SER A 15 -9.51 -2.16 -22.97
C SER A 15 -8.12 -2.79 -22.84
N LEU A 16 -7.52 -2.78 -21.64
CA LEU A 16 -6.21 -3.39 -21.39
C LEU A 16 -6.19 -4.90 -21.69
N GLU A 17 -7.29 -5.60 -21.40
CA GLU A 17 -7.44 -7.02 -21.71
C GLU A 17 -7.30 -7.33 -23.21
N LYS A 18 -7.56 -6.36 -24.10
CA LYS A 18 -7.37 -6.54 -25.56
C LYS A 18 -5.92 -6.34 -26.00
N CYS A 19 -5.08 -5.73 -25.17
CA CYS A 19 -3.68 -5.44 -25.47
C CYS A 19 -2.78 -6.64 -25.12
N GLN A 20 -2.90 -7.74 -25.87
CA GLN A 20 -2.21 -8.99 -25.54
C GLN A 20 -0.71 -9.00 -25.92
N ASN A 21 -0.25 -8.11 -26.79
CA ASN A 21 1.14 -8.12 -27.29
C ASN A 21 2.04 -7.08 -26.62
N ILE A 22 1.55 -6.33 -25.64
CA ILE A 22 2.38 -5.31 -24.97
C ILE A 22 3.29 -5.96 -23.93
N THR A 23 4.54 -5.52 -23.89
CA THR A 23 5.55 -5.95 -22.90
C THR A 23 5.79 -4.90 -21.82
N SER A 24 5.38 -3.66 -22.09
CA SER A 24 5.48 -2.55 -21.16
C SER A 24 4.14 -1.84 -21.06
N LEU A 25 3.72 -1.55 -19.83
CA LEU A 25 2.52 -0.78 -19.54
C LEU A 25 2.86 0.37 -18.62
N ASN A 26 2.53 1.59 -19.06
CA ASN A 26 2.52 2.78 -18.22
C ASN A 26 1.07 3.25 -18.08
N LEU A 27 0.50 3.07 -16.89
CA LEU A 27 -0.87 3.39 -16.57
C LEU A 27 -0.90 4.42 -15.44
N ASN A 28 -1.17 5.68 -15.81
CA ASN A 28 -1.34 6.77 -14.85
C ASN A 28 -2.82 7.07 -14.64
N LEU A 29 -3.31 6.74 -13.44
CA LEU A 29 -4.66 7.01 -12.99
C LEU A 29 -4.67 7.87 -11.72
N GLU A 30 -3.66 8.72 -11.51
CA GLU A 30 -3.64 9.64 -10.38
C GLU A 30 -4.93 10.49 -10.30
N ARG A 31 -5.49 10.64 -9.09
CA ARG A 31 -6.66 11.48 -8.79
C ARG A 31 -7.85 11.15 -9.68
N ASN A 32 -8.46 9.99 -9.48
CA ASN A 32 -9.61 9.54 -10.24
C ASN A 32 -10.71 8.88 -9.40
N GLU A 33 -10.62 8.95 -8.07
CA GLU A 33 -11.66 8.46 -7.15
C GLU A 33 -12.04 7.00 -7.41
N LEU A 34 -11.06 6.18 -7.75
CA LEU A 34 -11.30 4.79 -8.16
C LEU A 34 -11.92 3.95 -7.04
N GLY A 35 -11.52 4.20 -5.79
CA GLY A 35 -11.88 3.40 -4.64
C GLY A 35 -11.38 1.95 -4.74
N ALA A 36 -11.77 1.12 -3.78
CA ALA A 36 -11.41 -0.29 -3.75
C ALA A 36 -11.92 -1.08 -4.97
N ASP A 37 -13.10 -0.72 -5.49
CA ASP A 37 -13.71 -1.37 -6.65
C ASP A 37 -12.99 -1.01 -7.96
N GLY A 38 -12.58 0.24 -8.14
CA GLY A 38 -11.75 0.62 -9.28
C GLY A 38 -10.39 -0.10 -9.26
N ALA A 39 -9.74 -0.20 -8.09
CA ALA A 39 -8.52 -1.00 -7.93
C ALA A 39 -8.75 -2.48 -8.27
N LYS A 40 -9.86 -3.07 -7.82
CA LYS A 40 -10.24 -4.45 -8.18
C LYS A 40 -10.37 -4.63 -9.68
N ASN A 41 -11.07 -3.73 -10.35
CA ASN A 41 -11.29 -3.79 -11.79
C ASN A 41 -9.97 -3.66 -12.58
N ILE A 42 -9.08 -2.76 -12.19
CA ILE A 42 -7.75 -2.65 -12.79
C ILE A 42 -6.93 -3.92 -12.53
N GLY A 43 -6.89 -4.37 -11.27
CA GLY A 43 -6.17 -5.56 -10.87
C GLY A 43 -6.56 -6.80 -11.68
N MET A 44 -7.85 -7.17 -11.66
CA MET A 44 -8.39 -8.35 -12.37
C MET A 44 -8.07 -8.39 -13.87
N ARG A 45 -7.78 -7.23 -14.48
CA ARG A 45 -7.47 -7.13 -15.91
C ARG A 45 -5.98 -7.09 -16.18
N LEU A 46 -5.18 -6.49 -15.29
CA LEU A 46 -3.72 -6.62 -15.32
C LEU A 46 -3.28 -8.09 -15.26
N GLU A 47 -3.98 -8.93 -14.48
CA GLU A 47 -3.75 -10.38 -14.41
C GLU A 47 -3.88 -11.09 -15.78
N LYS A 48 -4.56 -10.48 -16.76
CA LYS A 48 -4.72 -11.05 -18.11
C LYS A 48 -3.60 -10.63 -19.06
N CYS A 49 -2.83 -9.62 -18.71
CA CYS A 49 -1.74 -9.09 -19.54
C CYS A 49 -0.42 -9.84 -19.25
N GLN A 50 -0.40 -11.13 -19.58
CA GLN A 50 0.70 -12.03 -19.20
C GLN A 50 2.04 -11.72 -19.90
N ASN A 51 2.06 -10.93 -20.98
CA ASN A 51 3.31 -10.57 -21.66
C ASN A 51 4.03 -9.35 -21.05
N ILE A 52 3.43 -8.68 -20.06
CA ILE A 52 4.03 -7.51 -19.43
C ILE A 52 5.23 -7.92 -18.56
N THR A 53 6.38 -7.34 -18.86
CA THR A 53 7.61 -7.45 -18.06
C THR A 53 7.94 -6.16 -17.32
N SER A 54 7.46 -5.01 -17.83
CA SER A 54 7.64 -3.70 -17.20
C SER A 54 6.28 -3.05 -16.92
N LEU A 55 5.98 -2.83 -15.65
CA LEU A 55 4.74 -2.20 -15.20
C LEU A 55 5.04 -0.91 -14.44
N ASN A 56 4.53 0.21 -14.94
CA ASN A 56 4.41 1.45 -14.20
C ASN A 56 2.91 1.72 -13.94
N LEU A 57 2.51 1.59 -12.67
CA LEU A 57 1.14 1.76 -12.22
C LEU A 57 1.08 2.90 -11.19
N ASN A 58 0.56 4.04 -11.63
CA ASN A 58 0.32 5.18 -10.75
C ASN A 58 -1.16 5.26 -10.36
N LEU A 59 -1.45 4.95 -9.10
CA LEU A 59 -2.77 5.02 -8.49
C LEU A 59 -2.82 6.05 -7.35
N GLN A 60 -1.90 7.02 -7.34
CA GLN A 60 -1.86 8.06 -6.33
C GLN A 60 -3.22 8.79 -6.16
N LYS A 61 -3.63 9.07 -4.91
CA LYS A 61 -4.84 9.85 -4.60
C LYS A 61 -6.14 9.27 -5.17
N ASN A 62 -6.43 8.00 -4.88
CA ASN A 62 -7.61 7.30 -5.37
C ASN A 62 -8.50 6.67 -4.29
N ASN A 63 -8.25 6.98 -3.01
CA ASN A 63 -9.05 6.50 -1.87
C ASN A 63 -9.22 4.97 -1.88
N LEU A 64 -8.15 4.24 -2.20
CA LEU A 64 -8.21 2.79 -2.37
C LEU A 64 -8.54 2.05 -1.07
N GLY A 65 -8.04 2.56 0.06
CA GLY A 65 -8.13 1.94 1.37
C GLY A 65 -7.46 0.56 1.43
N VAL A 66 -7.65 -0.12 2.57
CA VAL A 66 -7.10 -1.47 2.83
C VAL A 66 -7.51 -2.47 1.74
N TYR A 67 -8.78 -2.44 1.31
CA TYR A 67 -9.30 -3.39 0.30
C TYR A 67 -8.74 -3.13 -1.10
N GLY A 68 -8.56 -1.88 -1.49
CA GLY A 68 -7.91 -1.56 -2.76
C GLY A 68 -6.45 -2.02 -2.78
N ALA A 69 -5.68 -1.80 -1.70
CA ALA A 69 -4.34 -2.37 -1.56
C ALA A 69 -4.33 -3.90 -1.67
N LYS A 70 -5.25 -4.57 -0.98
CA LYS A 70 -5.39 -6.04 -1.07
C LYS A 70 -5.65 -6.50 -2.50
N ASN A 71 -6.57 -5.84 -3.21
CA ASN A 71 -6.90 -6.19 -4.60
C ASN A 71 -5.70 -6.00 -5.53
N ILE A 72 -5.01 -4.86 -5.44
CA ILE A 72 -3.79 -4.60 -6.24
C ILE A 72 -2.70 -5.64 -5.93
N GLY A 73 -2.45 -5.91 -4.64
CA GLY A 73 -1.49 -6.91 -4.20
C GLY A 73 -1.79 -8.27 -4.80
N MET A 74 -3.01 -8.79 -4.60
CA MET A 74 -3.42 -10.09 -5.14
C MET A 74 -3.28 -10.20 -6.66
N SER A 75 -3.54 -9.12 -7.39
CA SER A 75 -3.37 -9.11 -8.84
C SER A 75 -1.90 -9.12 -9.27
N LEU A 76 -1.02 -8.40 -8.57
CA LEU A 76 0.42 -8.46 -8.82
C LEU A 76 0.99 -9.87 -8.60
N GLU A 77 0.47 -10.62 -7.62
CA GLU A 77 0.85 -12.03 -7.41
C GLU A 77 0.58 -12.92 -8.63
N LYS A 78 -0.32 -12.52 -9.54
CA LYS A 78 -0.61 -13.28 -10.78
C LYS A 78 0.18 -12.79 -11.98
N CYS A 79 0.82 -11.64 -11.88
CA CYS A 79 1.63 -11.04 -12.94
C CYS A 79 3.08 -11.54 -12.84
N GLN A 80 3.27 -12.85 -13.02
CA GLN A 80 4.56 -13.50 -12.76
C GLN A 80 5.67 -13.12 -13.75
N ASN A 81 5.37 -12.51 -14.90
CA ASN A 81 6.40 -12.11 -15.87
C ASN A 81 6.99 -10.72 -15.59
N ILE A 82 6.48 -9.97 -14.60
CA ILE A 82 6.99 -8.65 -14.27
C ILE A 82 8.37 -8.75 -13.62
N THR A 83 9.35 -8.09 -14.25
CA THR A 83 10.72 -7.96 -13.73
C THR A 83 11.02 -6.53 -13.27
N SER A 84 10.30 -5.53 -13.79
CA SER A 84 10.41 -4.12 -13.41
C SER A 84 9.03 -3.60 -12.98
N LEU A 85 8.90 -3.25 -11.70
CA LEU A 85 7.66 -2.72 -11.12
C LEU A 85 7.90 -1.32 -10.56
N ASN A 86 7.15 -0.35 -11.07
CA ASN A 86 6.94 0.94 -10.44
C ASN A 86 5.48 1.02 -9.96
N LEU A 87 5.29 0.99 -8.64
CA LEU A 87 3.99 1.02 -8.00
C LEU A 87 3.87 2.27 -7.13
N ASN A 88 3.08 3.23 -7.59
CA ASN A 88 2.77 4.44 -6.82
C ASN A 88 1.37 4.35 -6.23
N LEU A 89 1.30 4.17 -4.91
CA LEU A 89 0.06 4.14 -4.12
C LEU A 89 0.00 5.30 -3.12
N ASP A 90 0.75 6.37 -3.35
CA ASP A 90 0.76 7.58 -2.50
C ASP A 90 -0.66 8.14 -2.25
N TRP A 91 -0.94 8.61 -1.01
CA TRP A 91 -2.25 9.14 -0.60
C TRP A 91 -3.45 8.22 -0.92
N ASN A 92 -3.51 7.03 -0.32
CA ASN A 92 -4.61 6.08 -0.56
C ASN A 92 -5.23 5.48 0.70
N GLU A 93 -4.89 6.01 1.87
CA GLU A 93 -5.48 5.58 3.15
C GLU A 93 -5.33 4.08 3.41
N LEU A 94 -4.19 3.49 3.02
CA LEU A 94 -4.00 2.03 3.10
C LEU A 94 -3.95 1.52 4.54
N GLY A 95 -3.44 2.32 5.48
CA GLY A 95 -3.20 1.91 6.86
C GLY A 95 -2.15 0.80 6.99
N VAL A 96 -1.97 0.32 8.22
CA VAL A 96 -1.05 -0.79 8.56
C VAL A 96 -1.40 -2.06 7.78
N ASP A 97 -2.69 -2.41 7.70
CA ASP A 97 -3.16 -3.63 7.04
C ASP A 97 -2.98 -3.58 5.52
N GLY A 98 -3.22 -2.42 4.89
CA GLY A 98 -2.97 -2.24 3.47
C GLY A 98 -1.48 -2.36 3.14
N ALA A 99 -0.60 -1.79 3.97
CA ALA A 99 0.85 -2.02 3.86
C ALA A 99 1.20 -3.50 3.96
N ASN A 100 0.66 -4.21 4.96
CA ASN A 100 0.93 -5.64 5.12
C ASN A 100 0.45 -6.45 3.92
N ASN A 101 -0.72 -6.14 3.35
CA ASN A 101 -1.22 -6.80 2.13
C ASN A 101 -0.26 -6.59 0.95
N ILE A 102 0.19 -5.35 0.71
CA ILE A 102 1.16 -5.07 -0.36
C ILE A 102 2.47 -5.81 -0.13
N GLY A 103 3.02 -5.79 1.09
CA GLY A 103 4.25 -6.50 1.43
C GLY A 103 4.12 -8.02 1.20
N MET A 104 3.04 -8.64 1.68
CA MET A 104 2.78 -10.07 1.49
C MET A 104 2.67 -10.47 0.01
N SER A 105 2.10 -9.60 -0.82
CA SER A 105 2.01 -9.86 -2.26
C SER A 105 3.34 -9.68 -2.97
N LEU A 106 4.11 -8.65 -2.62
CA LEU A 106 5.46 -8.45 -3.17
C LEU A 106 6.41 -9.61 -2.81
N GLU A 107 6.31 -10.17 -1.61
CA GLU A 107 7.05 -11.39 -1.21
C GLU A 107 6.81 -12.56 -2.17
N LYS A 108 5.67 -12.63 -2.85
CA LYS A 108 5.35 -13.70 -3.83
C LYS A 108 5.75 -13.34 -5.26
N CYS A 109 6.14 -12.10 -5.52
CA CYS A 109 6.54 -11.62 -6.85
C CYS A 109 8.03 -11.88 -7.07
N GLN A 110 8.39 -13.16 -7.19
CA GLN A 110 9.80 -13.59 -7.18
C GLN A 110 10.60 -13.20 -8.42
N ASN A 111 9.96 -12.78 -9.52
CA ASN A 111 10.66 -12.37 -10.74
C ASN A 111 11.05 -10.89 -10.78
N ILE A 112 10.62 -10.10 -9.79
CA ILE A 112 10.94 -8.67 -9.72
C ILE A 112 12.43 -8.47 -9.39
N THR A 113 13.12 -7.74 -10.25
CA THR A 113 14.52 -7.34 -10.07
C THR A 113 14.69 -5.84 -9.83
N SER A 114 13.78 -5.03 -10.38
CA SER A 114 13.71 -3.59 -10.15
C SER A 114 12.36 -3.23 -9.53
N LEU A 115 12.38 -2.67 -8.33
CA LEU A 115 11.21 -2.24 -7.59
C LEU A 115 11.32 -0.76 -7.23
N ASN A 116 10.36 0.04 -7.68
CA ASN A 116 10.06 1.35 -7.13
C ASN A 116 8.69 1.28 -6.44
N LEU A 117 8.67 1.45 -5.12
CA LEU A 117 7.47 1.37 -4.31
C LEU A 117 7.28 2.70 -3.56
N ASN A 118 6.21 3.42 -3.89
CA ASN A 118 5.80 4.61 -3.17
C ASN A 118 4.51 4.36 -2.38
N LEU A 119 4.62 4.37 -1.05
CA LEU A 119 3.52 4.24 -0.10
C LEU A 119 3.41 5.48 0.81
N GLN A 120 3.89 6.63 0.34
CA GLN A 120 3.81 7.88 1.09
C GLN A 120 2.34 8.26 1.45
N GLU A 121 2.15 8.98 2.56
CA GLU A 121 0.85 9.44 3.07
C GLU A 121 -0.26 8.37 3.09
N ASN A 122 0.04 7.21 3.68
CA ASN A 122 -0.92 6.11 3.77
C ASN A 122 -1.28 5.70 5.19
N ASN A 123 -0.91 6.50 6.19
CA ASN A 123 -1.13 6.21 7.61
C ASN A 123 -0.58 4.84 8.01
N LEU A 124 0.61 4.49 7.49
CA LEU A 124 1.21 3.16 7.72
C LEU A 124 1.65 2.97 9.17
N GLY A 125 2.07 4.05 9.84
CA GLY A 125 2.74 3.98 11.13
C GLY A 125 4.04 3.18 11.09
N ALA A 126 4.69 3.02 12.25
CA ALA A 126 5.91 2.24 12.37
C ALA A 126 5.69 0.75 12.00
N ASP A 127 4.55 0.18 12.39
CA ASP A 127 4.24 -1.23 12.12
C ASP A 127 4.04 -1.52 10.63
N GLY A 128 3.36 -0.63 9.89
CA GLY A 128 3.21 -0.78 8.45
C GLY A 128 4.55 -0.71 7.72
N ALA A 129 5.41 0.24 8.09
CA ALA A 129 6.77 0.35 7.54
C ALA A 129 7.63 -0.89 7.86
N LYS A 130 7.59 -1.36 9.11
CA LYS A 130 8.28 -2.60 9.54
C LYS A 130 7.81 -3.81 8.74
N ASN A 131 6.49 -3.96 8.55
CA ASN A 131 5.93 -5.07 7.78
C ASN A 131 6.42 -5.04 6.33
N ILE A 132 6.46 -3.88 5.67
CA ILE A 132 7.04 -3.76 4.31
C ILE A 132 8.51 -4.21 4.31
N GLY A 133 9.33 -3.70 5.23
CA GLY A 133 10.75 -4.07 5.32
C GLY A 133 10.96 -5.58 5.50
N MET A 134 10.24 -6.21 6.43
CA MET A 134 10.34 -7.66 6.69
C MET A 134 9.93 -8.51 5.49
N ARG A 135 9.01 -8.03 4.65
CA ARG A 135 8.56 -8.75 3.45
C ARG A 135 9.53 -8.57 2.30
N LEU A 136 10.05 -7.36 2.11
CA LEU A 136 11.06 -7.06 1.09
C LEU A 136 12.39 -7.80 1.34
N GLU A 137 12.75 -8.08 2.60
CA GLU A 137 13.91 -8.92 2.93
C GLU A 137 13.85 -10.32 2.28
N LYS A 138 12.64 -10.82 2.02
CA LYS A 138 12.43 -12.13 1.39
C LYS A 138 12.41 -12.07 -0.14
N CYS A 139 12.46 -10.88 -0.74
CA CYS A 139 12.50 -10.68 -2.18
C CYS A 139 13.96 -10.78 -2.68
N GLN A 140 14.46 -12.02 -2.82
CA GLN A 140 15.89 -12.29 -3.05
C GLN A 140 16.43 -11.81 -4.41
N ASN A 141 15.56 -11.57 -5.39
CA ASN A 141 15.96 -11.20 -6.75
C ASN A 141 16.01 -9.69 -7.00
N ILE A 142 15.60 -8.86 -6.03
CA ILE A 142 15.63 -7.39 -6.17
C ILE A 142 17.08 -6.90 -6.11
N THR A 143 17.54 -6.29 -7.20
CA THR A 143 18.87 -5.67 -7.33
C THR A 143 18.80 -4.15 -7.38
N SER A 144 17.64 -3.59 -7.68
CA SER A 144 17.36 -2.16 -7.65
C SER A 144 16.09 -1.89 -6.84
N LEU A 145 16.24 -1.18 -5.73
CA LEU A 145 15.14 -0.84 -4.83
C LEU A 145 15.09 0.67 -4.59
N ASN A 146 13.97 1.29 -4.94
CA ASN A 146 13.57 2.60 -4.44
C ASN A 146 12.31 2.43 -3.59
N LEU A 147 12.36 2.92 -2.35
CA LEU A 147 11.31 2.75 -1.37
C LEU A 147 11.01 4.10 -0.72
N ASN A 148 9.81 4.62 -0.95
CA ASN A 148 9.31 5.81 -0.27
C ASN A 148 8.17 5.41 0.68
N LEU A 149 8.44 5.54 1.99
CA LEU A 149 7.49 5.29 3.07
C LEU A 149 7.22 6.56 3.90
N GLU A 150 7.57 7.75 3.40
CA GLU A 150 7.36 8.99 4.15
C GLU A 150 5.90 9.15 4.57
N GLN A 151 5.66 9.45 5.85
CA GLN A 151 4.34 9.73 6.37
C GLN A 151 4.37 11.14 6.94
N ARG A 152 3.30 11.92 6.76
CA ARG A 152 3.04 13.06 7.66
C ARG A 152 2.79 12.49 9.05
N GLU A 153 3.85 12.34 9.84
CA GLU A 153 3.67 12.04 11.25
C GLU A 153 2.79 13.11 11.89
N PHE A 154 1.64 12.64 12.39
CA PHE A 154 0.84 13.16 13.49
C PHE A 154 0.81 14.68 13.73
N THR A 155 -0.29 15.28 13.32
CA THR A 155 -0.91 16.42 14.01
C THR A 155 -0.92 16.17 15.52
N ILE A 156 -0.68 17.21 16.33
CA ILE A 156 -0.57 17.31 17.80
C ILE A 156 -1.40 16.29 18.66
N GLY A 157 -2.49 15.73 18.14
CA GLY A 157 -3.34 14.72 18.78
C GLY A 157 -2.66 13.42 19.27
N ALA A 158 -1.79 12.73 18.50
CA ALA A 158 -1.11 11.51 19.03
C ALA A 158 -0.29 11.84 20.26
N PHE A 159 0.45 12.94 20.16
CA PHE A 159 1.36 13.34 21.20
C PHE A 159 0.58 13.61 22.49
N LEU A 160 -0.56 14.30 22.38
CA LEU A 160 -1.47 14.52 23.51
C LEU A 160 -2.09 13.22 24.03
N ASP A 161 -2.55 12.31 23.17
CA ASP A 161 -3.11 11.01 23.59
C ASP A 161 -2.08 10.12 24.28
N GLN A 162 -0.83 10.10 23.79
CA GLN A 162 0.25 9.35 24.41
C GLN A 162 0.64 9.95 25.77
N GLN A 163 0.65 11.28 25.90
CA GLN A 163 0.88 11.96 27.17
C GLN A 163 -0.27 11.73 28.16
N ALA A 164 -1.52 11.76 27.71
CA ALA A 164 -2.70 11.48 28.54
C ALA A 164 -2.70 10.05 29.09
N LYS A 165 -2.29 9.05 28.28
CA LYS A 165 -2.11 7.66 28.74
C LYS A 165 -1.01 7.53 29.80
N LYS A 166 0.14 8.20 29.60
CA LYS A 166 1.23 8.23 30.60
C LYS A 166 0.78 8.85 31.92
N MET A 167 0.06 9.97 31.86
CA MET A 167 -0.43 10.67 33.04
C MET A 167 -1.46 9.84 33.81
N SER A 168 -2.37 9.17 33.09
CA SER A 168 -3.36 8.27 33.70
C SER A 168 -2.69 7.08 34.42
N HIS A 169 -1.62 6.53 33.86
CA HIS A 169 -0.88 5.43 34.48
C HIS A 169 -0.14 5.89 35.75
N TYR A 170 0.43 7.10 35.74
CA TYR A 170 1.07 7.69 36.92
C TYR A 170 0.08 7.95 38.06
N ILE A 171 -1.12 8.46 37.74
CA ILE A 171 -2.21 8.63 38.72
C ILE A 171 -2.60 7.29 39.36
N LEU A 172 -2.71 6.22 38.55
CA LEU A 172 -3.02 4.88 39.04
C LEU A 172 -1.92 4.35 39.98
N TYR A 173 -0.65 4.57 39.63
CA TYR A 173 0.50 4.21 40.46
C TYR A 173 0.46 4.91 41.82
N LEU A 174 0.23 6.23 41.83
CA LEU A 174 0.14 7.01 43.08
C LEU A 174 -1.00 6.51 43.97
N LYS A 175 -2.19 6.24 43.40
CA LYS A 175 -3.32 5.67 44.15
C LYS A 175 -2.96 4.34 44.81
N LYS A 176 -2.28 3.44 44.10
CA LYS A 176 -1.80 2.17 44.68
C LYS A 176 -0.80 2.41 45.82
N SER A 177 0.16 3.31 45.65
CA SER A 177 1.20 3.59 46.66
C SER A 177 0.68 4.21 47.95
N LEU A 178 -0.45 4.92 47.89
CA LEU A 178 -1.11 5.53 49.05
C LEU A 178 -1.90 4.50 49.87
N ILE A 179 -2.48 3.48 49.22
CA ILE A 179 -3.22 2.40 49.90
C ILE A 179 -2.28 1.56 50.78
N PHE A 180 -1.04 1.31 50.33
CA PHE A 180 -0.03 0.56 51.11
C PHE A 180 0.60 1.34 52.29
N LYS A 181 0.20 2.60 52.54
CA LYS A 181 0.69 3.41 53.67
C LYS A 181 -0.32 3.56 54.81
N GLN A 182 -1.46 2.87 54.75
CA GLN A 182 -2.54 2.95 55.76
C GLN A 182 -2.75 1.69 56.61
N ASP A 183 -1.84 0.71 56.53
CA ASP A 183 -1.75 -0.43 57.46
C ASP A 183 -0.58 -0.22 58.45
#